data_AF-A0AAF3EKP2-F1
#
_entry.id   AF-A0AAF3EKP2-F1
#
_cell.length_a   1.000
_cell.length_b   1.000
_cell.length_c   1.000
_cell.angle_alpha   90.00
_cell.angle_beta   90.00
_cell.angle_gamma   90.00
#
_symmetry.space_group_name_H-M   'P 1'
#
loop_
_entity.id
_entity.type
_entity.pdbx_description
1 polymer ?
#
loop_
_entity_poly.entity_id
_entity_poly.type
_entity_poly.pdbx_seq_one_letter_code
_entity_poly.pdbx_strand_id
1 'polypeptide(L)'
;MIALRYRETIPTSNLTVLHSDDLQCNSEDVQQIIEKNIGSEVIVSKESIYHELFMRMGGRWTVICREIQNDQSLPVFATRSPLFCSGNNSKVACFAAEF
;
A
#
# COMPACT_ATOMS: atom_id res chain seq x y z
N MET A 1 -26.95 -15.99 -35.37
CA MET A 1 -25.48 -16.06 -35.22
C MET A 1 -25.10 -15.32 -33.96
N ILE A 2 -24.62 -16.03 -32.94
CA ILE A 2 -24.21 -15.47 -31.64
C ILE A 2 -22.71 -15.19 -31.73
N ALA A 3 -22.32 -13.92 -31.71
CA ALA A 3 -20.91 -13.54 -31.64
C ALA A 3 -20.50 -13.40 -30.18
N LEU A 4 -19.89 -14.46 -29.63
CA LEU A 4 -19.15 -14.40 -28.36
C LEU A 4 -17.85 -13.65 -28.62
N ARG A 5 -17.65 -12.47 -28.00
CA ARG A 5 -16.35 -11.78 -28.01
C ARG A 5 -15.71 -11.86 -26.63
N TYR A 6 -14.77 -12.82 -26.56
CA TYR A 6 -13.47 -12.81 -25.89
C TYR A 6 -13.31 -11.96 -24.61
N ARG A 7 -13.22 -12.63 -23.45
CA ARG A 7 -12.52 -12.11 -22.27
C ARG A 7 -11.03 -12.09 -22.58
N GLU A 8 -10.41 -10.92 -22.65
CA GLU A 8 -8.95 -10.81 -22.62
C GLU A 8 -8.45 -11.21 -21.22
N THR A 9 -7.87 -12.40 -21.12
CA THR A 9 -7.03 -12.79 -19.98
C THR A 9 -5.72 -12.02 -20.05
N ILE A 10 -5.55 -11.05 -19.16
CA ILE A 10 -4.30 -10.31 -18.97
C ILE A 10 -3.19 -11.33 -18.62
N PRO A 11 -2.07 -11.38 -19.37
CA PRO A 11 -0.96 -12.28 -19.04
C PRO A 11 -0.30 -11.83 -17.73
N THR A 12 -0.33 -12.67 -16.70
CA THR A 12 0.31 -12.46 -15.39
C THR A 12 1.83 -12.71 -15.40
N SER A 13 2.47 -12.72 -16.57
CA SER A 13 3.83 -13.21 -16.74
C SER A 13 4.96 -12.22 -16.41
N ASN A 14 4.67 -10.99 -15.97
CA ASN A 14 5.69 -9.99 -15.61
C ASN A 14 5.33 -9.24 -14.31
N LEU A 15 4.86 -9.95 -13.29
CA LEU A 15 4.86 -9.41 -11.93
C LEU A 15 6.27 -9.58 -11.37
N THR A 16 7.12 -8.58 -11.59
CA THR A 16 8.41 -8.49 -10.91
C THR A 16 8.15 -8.46 -9.42
N VAL A 17 8.57 -9.51 -8.71
CA VAL A 17 8.60 -9.53 -7.25
C VAL A 17 9.68 -8.53 -6.84
N LEU A 18 9.27 -7.31 -6.54
CA LEU A 18 10.15 -6.29 -5.97
C LEU A 18 10.52 -6.72 -4.56
N HIS A 19 11.81 -6.87 -4.30
CA HIS A 19 12.32 -7.07 -2.94
C HIS A 19 12.09 -5.79 -2.12
N SER A 20 11.94 -5.93 -0.80
CA SER A 20 11.64 -4.83 0.13
C SER A 20 12.64 -3.67 0.05
N ASP A 21 13.84 -3.94 -0.44
CA ASP A 21 14.97 -3.01 -0.45
C ASP A 21 14.87 -1.97 -1.58
N ASP A 22 14.00 -2.18 -2.58
CA ASP A 22 13.76 -1.26 -3.69
C ASP A 22 12.69 -0.19 -3.37
N LEU A 23 12.22 -0.14 -2.13
CA LEU A 23 11.09 0.69 -1.68
C LEU A 23 11.55 1.70 -0.63
N GLN A 24 12.36 2.68 -1.03
CA GLN A 24 12.85 3.70 -0.10
C GLN A 24 11.72 4.66 0.29
N CYS A 25 11.36 4.64 1.58
CA CYS A 25 10.58 5.71 2.18
C CYS A 25 11.44 6.98 2.21
N ASN A 26 10.92 8.07 1.65
CA ASN A 26 11.62 9.34 1.54
C ASN A 26 11.41 10.27 2.76
N SER A 27 10.60 9.86 3.74
CA SER A 27 10.29 10.65 4.93
C SER A 27 10.19 9.77 6.18
N GLU A 28 11.15 9.93 7.09
CA GLU A 28 11.14 9.25 8.40
C GLU A 28 9.86 9.58 9.21
N ASP A 29 9.36 10.81 9.11
CA ASP A 29 8.12 11.22 9.80
C ASP A 29 6.89 10.46 9.29
N VAL A 30 6.78 10.29 7.97
CA VAL A 30 5.69 9.49 7.36
C VAL A 30 5.80 8.04 7.81
N GLN A 31 7.02 7.49 7.83
CA GLN A 31 7.25 6.12 8.31
C GLN A 31 6.80 5.93 9.75
N GLN A 32 7.18 6.85 10.65
CA GLN A 32 6.76 6.80 12.06
C GLN A 32 5.24 6.92 12.22
N ILE A 33 4.59 7.77 11.41
CA ILE A 33 3.13 7.90 11.42
C ILE A 33 2.48 6.59 11.02
N ILE A 34 2.99 5.93 9.97
CA ILE A 34 2.48 4.62 9.53
C ILE A 34 2.65 3.60 10.67
N GLU A 35 3.87 3.38 11.14
CA GLU A 35 4.18 2.34 12.14
C GLU A 35 3.38 2.53 13.44
N LYS A 36 3.20 3.77 13.89
CA LYS A 36 2.45 4.07 15.12
C LYS A 36 0.94 3.84 15.00
N ASN A 37 0.38 3.97 13.79
CA ASN A 37 -1.07 3.95 13.56
C ASN A 37 -1.57 2.65 12.92
N ILE A 38 -0.71 1.65 12.73
CA ILE A 38 -1.14 0.31 12.32
C ILE A 38 -1.80 -0.42 13.49
N GLY A 39 -3.10 -0.63 13.38
CA GLY A 39 -3.91 -1.40 14.32
C GLY A 39 -4.03 -2.87 13.95
N SER A 40 -4.97 -3.57 14.59
CA SER A 40 -5.28 -4.97 14.32
C SER A 40 -6.17 -5.19 13.09
N GLU A 41 -6.80 -4.13 12.60
CA GLU A 41 -7.77 -4.17 11.50
C GLU A 41 -7.36 -3.24 10.37
N VAL A 42 -7.60 -3.67 9.14
CA VAL A 42 -7.22 -2.95 7.92
C VAL A 42 -7.90 -1.59 7.83
N ILE A 43 -9.21 -1.55 8.07
CA ILE A 43 -10.02 -0.33 7.95
C ILE A 43 -9.56 0.71 8.97
N VAL A 44 -9.41 0.29 10.23
CA VAL A 44 -8.95 1.15 11.33
C VAL A 44 -7.56 1.71 11.03
N SER A 45 -6.62 0.87 10.59
CA SER A 45 -5.26 1.30 10.27
C SER A 45 -5.25 2.32 9.14
N LYS A 46 -6.02 2.08 8.08
CA LYS A 46 -6.12 2.99 6.94
C LYS A 46 -6.63 4.38 7.36
N GLU A 47 -7.72 4.42 8.11
CA GLU A 47 -8.32 5.68 8.56
C GLU A 47 -7.41 6.43 9.52
N SER A 48 -6.79 5.73 10.48
CA SER A 48 -5.87 6.33 11.46
C SER A 48 -4.64 6.95 10.80
N ILE A 49 -4.01 6.21 9.88
CA ILE A 49 -2.83 6.69 9.15
C ILE A 49 -3.19 7.88 8.26
N TYR A 50 -4.30 7.81 7.51
CA TYR A 50 -4.74 8.91 6.66
C TYR A 50 -5.01 10.18 7.47
N HIS A 51 -5.74 10.04 8.58
CA HIS A 51 -6.10 11.17 9.43
C HIS A 51 -4.85 11.84 10.01
N GLU A 52 -3.90 11.06 10.52
CA GLU A 52 -2.69 11.60 11.13
C GLU A 52 -1.77 12.29 10.11
N LEU A 53 -1.63 11.72 8.92
CA LEU A 53 -0.88 12.33 7.81
C LEU A 53 -1.52 13.66 7.39
N PHE A 54 -2.84 13.69 7.21
CA PHE A 54 -3.56 14.90 6.86
C PHE A 54 -3.44 15.99 7.94
N MET A 55 -3.57 15.62 9.22
CA MET A 55 -3.51 16.58 10.32
C MET A 55 -2.11 17.17 10.55
N ARG A 56 -1.05 16.38 10.35
CA ARG A 56 0.33 16.83 10.60
C ARG A 56 1.00 17.46 9.40
N MET A 57 0.74 16.92 8.21
CA MET A 57 1.49 17.27 6.99
C MET A 57 0.63 17.99 5.96
N GLY A 58 -0.70 17.99 6.13
CA GLY A 58 -1.62 18.48 5.10
C GLY A 58 -1.62 17.54 3.89
N GLY A 59 -1.91 18.08 2.70
CA GLY A 59 -1.80 17.33 1.44
C GLY A 59 -2.92 16.32 1.20
N ARG A 60 -2.81 15.60 0.07
CA ARG A 60 -3.72 14.52 -0.31
C ARG A 60 -2.98 13.19 -0.26
N TRP A 61 -3.28 12.41 0.76
CA TRP A 61 -2.65 11.12 0.97
C TRP A 61 -3.53 10.00 0.44
N THR A 62 -2.91 9.05 -0.25
CA THR A 62 -3.51 7.74 -0.48
C THR A 62 -2.93 6.75 0.51
N VAL A 63 -3.80 6.12 1.29
CA VAL A 63 -3.41 5.05 2.22
C VAL A 63 -4.07 3.74 1.80
N ILE A 64 -3.26 2.71 1.63
CA ILE A 64 -3.67 1.36 1.28
C ILE A 64 -3.20 0.44 2.39
N CYS A 65 -4.14 -0.27 3.02
CA CYS A 65 -3.83 -1.29 4.02
C CYS A 65 -4.41 -2.63 3.58
N ARG A 66 -3.81 -3.71 4.07
CA ARG A 66 -4.28 -5.09 3.83
C ARG A 66 -3.93 -6.00 4.99
N GLU A 67 -4.62 -7.12 5.08
CA GLU A 67 -4.23 -8.20 5.98
C GLU A 67 -3.01 -8.94 5.43
N ILE A 68 -2.12 -9.36 6.33
CA ILE A 68 -0.97 -10.20 6.00
C ILE A 68 -1.44 -11.65 6.12
N GLN A 69 -1.87 -12.22 5.00
CA GLN A 69 -2.31 -13.61 4.92
C GLN A 69 -1.22 -14.46 4.24
N ASN A 70 -0.22 -14.94 5.00
CA ASN A 70 0.85 -15.88 4.57
C ASN A 70 1.67 -15.54 3.30
N ASP A 71 1.27 -14.51 2.56
CA ASP A 71 1.86 -14.00 1.34
C ASP A 71 2.30 -12.56 1.62
N GLN A 72 3.61 -12.40 1.76
CA GLN A 72 4.24 -11.11 2.03
C GLN A 72 4.35 -10.24 0.75
N SER A 73 3.93 -10.74 -0.42
CA SER A 73 4.09 -10.04 -1.70
C SER A 73 3.27 -8.75 -1.74
N LEU A 74 3.90 -7.61 -1.95
CA LEU A 74 3.27 -6.28 -1.84
C LEU A 74 2.26 -6.03 -2.97
N PRO A 75 1.18 -5.25 -2.75
CA PRO A 75 0.29 -4.87 -3.84
C PRO A 75 1.06 -4.01 -4.85
N VAL A 76 1.23 -4.52 -6.07
CA VAL A 76 2.02 -3.89 -7.16
C VAL A 76 1.56 -2.47 -7.52
N PHE A 77 0.33 -2.10 -7.14
CA PHE A 77 -0.20 -0.75 -7.36
C PHE A 77 0.36 0.30 -6.39
N ALA A 78 0.75 -0.08 -5.17
CA ALA A 78 1.26 0.88 -4.17
C ALA A 78 2.73 1.26 -4.41
N THR A 79 3.48 0.45 -5.15
CA THR A 79 4.94 0.51 -5.27
C THR A 79 5.44 1.26 -6.52
N ARG A 80 4.55 1.91 -7.29
CA ARG A 80 4.92 2.66 -8.52
C ARG A 80 5.09 4.17 -8.31
N SER A 81 4.81 4.68 -7.11
CA SER A 81 5.17 6.07 -6.77
C SER A 81 6.64 6.09 -6.32
N PRO A 82 7.41 7.17 -6.53
CA PRO A 82 8.71 7.36 -5.87
C PRO A 82 8.57 7.90 -4.42
N LEU A 83 7.33 8.15 -3.95
CA LEU A 83 7.02 8.81 -2.67
C LEU A 83 6.18 7.93 -1.74
N PHE A 84 6.46 6.62 -1.67
CA PHE A 84 5.66 5.70 -0.88
C PHE A 84 6.44 5.20 0.32
N CYS A 85 5.80 5.28 1.48
CA CYS A 85 6.30 4.73 2.72
C CYS A 85 5.42 3.53 3.10
N SER A 86 6.04 2.52 3.70
CA SER A 86 5.36 1.30 4.13
C SER A 86 5.65 0.99 5.58
N GLY A 87 4.70 0.34 6.24
CA GLY A 87 4.89 -0.25 7.56
C GLY A 87 3.98 -1.46 7.74
N ASN A 88 4.32 -2.33 8.68
CA ASN A 88 3.51 -3.51 8.98
C ASN A 88 3.54 -3.87 10.48
N ASN A 89 2.55 -4.64 10.89
CA ASN A 89 2.60 -5.44 12.11
C ASN A 89 2.35 -6.92 11.75
N SER A 90 2.06 -7.77 12.73
CA SER A 90 1.82 -9.20 12.48
C SER A 90 0.54 -9.53 11.69
N LYS A 91 -0.39 -8.58 11.54
CA LYS A 91 -1.70 -8.78 10.92
C LYS A 91 -1.97 -7.88 9.72
N VAL A 92 -1.42 -6.67 9.71
CA VAL A 92 -1.76 -5.61 8.76
C VAL A 92 -0.49 -5.00 8.20
N ALA A 93 -0.46 -4.83 6.88
CA ALA A 93 0.55 -4.04 6.18
C ALA A 93 -0.13 -2.83 5.55
N CYS A 94 0.48 -1.65 5.69
CA CYS A 94 -0.02 -0.39 5.18
C CYS A 94 1.04 0.35 4.36
N PHE A 95 0.54 1.12 3.39
CA PHE A 95 1.31 1.93 2.46
C PHE A 95 0.67 3.31 2.37
N ALA A 96 1.48 4.36 2.35
CA ALA A 96 1.02 5.72 2.15
C ALA A 96 1.88 6.44 1.10
N ALA A 97 1.23 7.23 0.25
CA ALA A 97 1.89 8.13 -0.69
C ALA A 97 1.10 9.43 -0.84
N GLU A 98 1.79 10.56 -0.97
CA GLU A 98 1.20 11.86 -1.27
C GLU A 98 1.01 12.03 -2.79
N PHE A 99 -0.08 12.69 -3.19
CA PHE A 99 -0.46 12.99 -4.58
C PHE A 99 -0.60 14.48 -4.83
#